data_AF-A0A952YK56-F1
#
_entry.id   AF-A0A952YK56-F1
#
_cell.length_a   1.000
_cell.length_b   1.000
_cell.length_c   1.000
_cell.angle_alpha   90.00
_cell.angle_beta   90.00
_cell.angle_gamma   90.00
#
_symmetry.space_group_name_H-M   'P 1'
#
loop_
_entity.id
_entity.type
_entity.pdbx_description
1 polymer ?
#
loop_
_entity_poly.entity_id
_entity_poly.type
_entity_poly.pdbx_seq_one_letter_code
_entity_poly.pdbx_strand_id
1 'polypeptide(L)'
;MKSALLPLVLAISAGAAFAEGPIEGNEVFNFQSQLTRAEVQAQVAPAYKADVIARGEASEGQDQATVVASNLSVAQVRAEAAEAYRLGLVAQGEILPVPTAAQVEQVRLAGVRAVQGNAVAQGAAATVAN
;
A
#
# COMPACT_ATOMS: atom_id res chain seq x y z
N MET A 1 -21.37 -34.28 38.34
CA MET A 1 -20.00 -34.31 37.79
C MET A 1 -19.63 -32.87 37.43
N LYS A 2 -18.57 -32.32 38.03
CA LYS A 2 -18.18 -30.91 37.92
C LYS A 2 -17.09 -30.82 36.84
N SER A 3 -17.42 -30.28 35.68
CA SER A 3 -16.46 -30.09 34.58
C SER A 3 -15.56 -28.90 34.93
N ALA A 4 -14.32 -29.17 35.30
CA ALA A 4 -13.29 -28.14 35.43
C ALA A 4 -12.81 -27.74 34.02
N LEU A 5 -13.15 -26.53 33.58
CA LEU A 5 -12.54 -25.91 32.42
C LEU A 5 -11.18 -25.34 32.85
N LEU A 6 -10.11 -25.94 32.35
CA LEU A 6 -8.74 -25.42 32.48
C LEU A 6 -8.58 -24.20 31.54
N PRO A 7 -8.06 -23.04 31.99
CA PRO A 7 -7.66 -21.99 31.08
C PRO A 7 -6.34 -22.38 30.41
N LEU A 8 -6.40 -22.69 29.10
CA LEU A 8 -5.22 -22.83 28.27
C LEU A 8 -4.68 -21.43 27.94
N VAL A 9 -3.64 -21.00 28.65
CA VAL A 9 -2.90 -19.78 28.32
C VAL A 9 -1.94 -20.09 27.17
N LEU A 10 -2.23 -19.57 25.98
CA LEU A 10 -1.35 -19.64 24.83
C LEU A 10 -0.31 -18.50 24.94
N ALA A 11 0.88 -18.81 25.43
CA ALA A 11 2.00 -17.87 25.35
C ALA A 11 2.51 -17.82 23.90
N ILE A 12 2.14 -16.78 23.15
CA ILE A 12 2.73 -16.50 21.83
C ILE A 12 4.12 -15.93 22.07
N SER A 13 5.13 -16.80 22.17
CA SER A 13 6.53 -16.38 22.08
C SER A 13 6.86 -16.08 20.61
N ALA A 14 6.40 -14.94 20.09
CA ALA A 14 6.95 -14.35 18.89
C ALA A 14 8.20 -13.56 19.30
N GLY A 15 9.34 -14.25 19.39
CA GLY A 15 10.63 -13.67 19.74
C GLY A 15 11.73 -14.23 18.84
N ALA A 16 12.22 -13.38 17.95
CA ALA A 16 13.40 -13.49 17.09
C ALA A 16 14.20 -14.81 17.12
N ALA A 17 14.01 -15.65 16.10
CA ALA A 17 14.99 -16.64 15.68
C ALA A 17 15.59 -16.20 14.33
N PHE A 18 16.15 -14.99 14.30
CA PHE A 18 17.03 -14.55 13.23
C PHE A 18 18.37 -14.23 13.88
N ALA A 19 19.41 -14.96 13.47
CA ALA A 19 20.81 -14.79 13.85
C ALA A 19 21.27 -15.37 15.21
N GLU A 20 21.27 -16.70 15.35
CA GLU A 20 22.23 -17.35 16.27
C GLU A 20 22.88 -18.54 15.55
N GLY A 21 24.05 -18.29 14.95
CA GLY A 21 24.89 -19.30 14.30
C GLY A 21 25.90 -18.65 13.34
N PRO A 22 27.17 -19.08 13.32
CA PRO A 22 28.13 -18.56 12.34
C PRO A 22 27.61 -18.88 10.93
N ILE A 23 27.45 -17.85 10.09
CA ILE A 23 27.06 -18.02 8.69
C ILE A 23 28.26 -18.62 7.95
N GLU A 24 28.36 -19.94 7.99
CA GLU A 24 29.28 -20.69 7.14
C GLU A 24 28.71 -20.62 5.71
N GLY A 25 29.35 -19.81 4.87
CA GLY A 25 28.83 -19.42 3.56
C GLY A 25 28.67 -20.58 2.58
N ASN A 26 27.55 -21.30 2.65
CA ASN A 26 26.89 -21.98 1.54
C ASN A 26 25.45 -22.48 1.85
N GLU A 27 24.82 -22.01 2.93
CA GLU A 27 23.47 -22.47 3.27
C GLU A 27 22.42 -21.84 2.36
N VAL A 28 21.84 -22.65 1.48
CA VAL A 28 20.65 -22.28 0.72
C VAL A 28 19.48 -22.30 1.72
N PHE A 29 19.10 -21.12 2.22
CA PHE A 29 17.90 -20.96 3.05
C PHE A 29 16.66 -21.34 2.24
N ASN A 30 16.21 -22.58 2.36
CA ASN A 30 14.98 -23.06 1.74
C ASN A 30 13.79 -22.83 2.71
N PHE A 31 13.35 -21.58 2.80
CA PHE A 31 12.12 -21.26 3.52
C PHE A 31 10.90 -21.66 2.65
N GLN A 32 10.08 -22.56 3.18
CA GLN A 32 8.76 -22.86 2.63
C GLN A 32 7.68 -22.37 3.59
N SER A 33 6.83 -21.47 3.10
CA SER A 33 5.65 -21.02 3.84
C SER A 33 4.72 -22.21 4.10
N GLN A 34 4.30 -22.38 5.36
CA GLN A 34 3.25 -23.33 5.73
C GLN A 34 1.84 -22.76 5.47
N LEU A 35 1.75 -21.47 5.16
CA LEU A 35 0.51 -20.76 4.87
C LEU A 35 0.25 -20.69 3.38
N THR A 36 -1.02 -20.81 3.01
CA THR A 36 -1.50 -20.49 1.68
C THR A 36 -1.36 -19.00 1.38
N ARG A 37 -1.39 -18.63 0.10
CA ARG A 37 -1.35 -17.22 -0.33
C ARG A 37 -2.48 -16.40 0.30
N ALA A 38 -3.68 -16.97 0.41
CA ALA A 38 -4.84 -16.27 0.96
C ALA A 38 -4.66 -15.96 2.46
N GLU A 39 -4.11 -16.91 3.22
CA GLU A 39 -3.83 -16.73 4.65
C GLU A 39 -2.74 -15.68 4.88
N VAL A 40 -1.68 -15.68 4.06
CA VAL A 40 -0.65 -14.64 4.10
C VAL A 40 -1.27 -13.26 3.85
N GLN A 41 -2.09 -13.11 2.81
CA GLN A 41 -2.74 -11.83 2.50
C GLN A 41 -3.69 -11.37 3.63
N ALA A 42 -4.42 -12.29 4.23
CA ALA A 42 -5.33 -12.00 5.34
C ALA A 42 -4.57 -11.54 6.60
N GLN A 43 -3.38 -12.09 6.87
CA GLN A 43 -2.55 -11.67 8.00
C GLN A 43 -1.83 -10.34 7.74
N VAL A 44 -1.41 -10.12 6.50
CA VAL A 44 -0.65 -8.93 6.10
C VAL A 44 -1.53 -7.67 6.03
N ALA A 45 -2.79 -7.80 5.60
CA ALA A 45 -3.72 -6.67 5.50
C ALA A 45 -3.94 -5.88 6.82
N PRO A 46 -4.21 -6.51 7.98
CA PRO A 46 -4.33 -5.79 9.24
C PRO A 46 -2.98 -5.23 9.73
N ALA A 47 -1.87 -5.95 9.49
CA ALA A 47 -0.54 -5.50 9.88
C ALA A 47 -0.09 -4.24 9.10
N TYR A 48 -0.45 -4.12 7.82
CA TYR A 48 -0.27 -2.89 7.05
C TYR A 48 -1.13 -1.73 7.56
N LYS A 49 -2.38 -2.00 7.99
CA LYS A 49 -3.26 -0.96 8.56
C LYS A 49 -2.76 -0.45 9.91
N ALA A 50 -2.11 -1.33 10.67
CA ALA A 50 -1.55 -1.02 11.97
C ALA A 50 -0.12 -0.44 11.88
N ASP A 51 0.41 -0.25 10.67
CA ASP A 51 1.77 0.26 10.40
C ASP A 51 2.89 -0.53 11.11
N VAL A 52 2.66 -1.82 11.34
CA VAL A 52 3.60 -2.73 12.03
C VAL A 52 4.61 -3.34 11.06
N ILE A 53 4.37 -3.22 9.75
CA ILE A 53 5.26 -3.69 8.69
C ILE A 53 5.66 -2.47 7.85
N ALA A 54 6.97 -2.23 7.74
CA ALA A 54 7.53 -1.18 6.90
C ALA A 54 7.06 -1.32 5.45
N ARG A 55 6.77 -0.20 4.79
CA ARG A 55 6.46 -0.15 3.37
C ARG A 55 7.73 0.23 2.60
N GLY A 56 8.26 -0.71 1.81
CA GLY A 56 9.47 -0.49 1.01
C GLY A 56 10.75 -0.42 1.86
N GLU A 57 11.82 0.14 1.30
CA GLU A 57 13.08 0.42 2.00
C GLU A 57 12.88 1.66 2.89
N ALA A 58 12.36 1.47 4.10
CA ALA A 58 12.13 2.59 5.01
C ALA A 58 13.48 3.15 5.50
N SER A 59 13.92 4.27 4.92
CA SER A 59 14.92 5.13 5.57
C SER A 59 14.33 5.70 6.87
N GLU A 60 15.14 5.91 7.90
CA GLU A 60 14.76 6.38 9.25
C GLU A 60 13.92 7.70 9.29
N GLY A 61 13.73 8.38 8.16
CA GLY A 61 12.83 9.52 7.98
C GLY A 61 11.43 9.21 7.45
N GLN A 62 11.15 7.98 6.97
CA GLN A 62 9.85 7.58 6.44
C GLN A 62 8.87 7.08 7.49
N ASP A 63 9.34 6.75 8.70
CA ASP A 63 8.47 6.45 9.86
C ASP A 63 7.61 7.65 10.29
N GLN A 64 7.94 8.86 9.81
CA GLN A 64 7.15 10.08 9.99
C GLN A 64 6.30 10.46 8.77
N ALA A 65 6.33 9.65 7.69
CA ALA A 65 5.45 9.88 6.56
C ALA A 65 4.02 9.56 6.99
N THR A 66 3.30 10.59 7.43
CA THR A 66 1.88 10.49 7.76
C THR A 66 1.16 9.79 6.62
N VAL A 67 0.58 8.62 6.91
CA VAL A 67 -0.27 7.91 5.96
C VAL A 67 -1.55 8.74 5.81
N VAL A 68 -1.50 9.75 4.95
CA VAL A 68 -2.67 10.54 4.64
C VAL A 68 -3.57 9.67 3.78
N ALA A 69 -4.68 9.23 4.38
CA ALA A 69 -5.76 8.60 3.62
C ALA A 69 -6.18 9.59 2.52
N SER A 70 -5.91 9.23 1.27
CA SER A 70 -6.29 10.08 0.14
C SER A 70 -7.81 10.08 0.03
N ASN A 71 -8.42 11.27 0.07
CA ASN A 71 -9.85 11.45 -0.21
C ASN A 71 -10.17 11.38 -1.72
N LEU A 72 -9.17 11.08 -2.57
CA LEU A 72 -9.32 11.04 -4.01
C LEU A 72 -9.78 9.66 -4.48
N SER A 73 -10.70 9.64 -5.44
CA SER A 73 -11.09 8.39 -6.10
C SER A 73 -9.93 7.78 -6.89
N VAL A 74 -9.95 6.46 -7.09
CA VAL A 74 -8.93 5.76 -7.91
C VAL A 74 -8.83 6.35 -9.33
N ALA A 75 -9.97 6.73 -9.92
CA ALA A 75 -10.01 7.36 -11.24
C ALA A 75 -9.30 8.72 -11.25
N GLN A 76 -9.52 9.52 -10.21
CA GLN A 76 -8.85 10.81 -10.04
C GLN A 76 -7.34 10.63 -9.89
N VAL A 77 -6.90 9.75 -8.99
CA VAL A 77 -5.47 9.47 -8.76
C VAL A 77 -4.77 9.03 -10.04
N ARG A 78 -5.38 8.15 -10.83
CA ARG A 78 -4.81 7.68 -12.10
C ARG A 78 -4.65 8.81 -13.12
N ALA A 79 -5.63 9.70 -13.20
CA ALA A 79 -5.58 10.84 -14.12
C ALA A 79 -4.51 11.86 -13.71
N GLU A 80 -4.42 12.17 -12.42
CA GLU A 80 -3.36 13.03 -11.88
C GLU A 80 -1.97 12.43 -12.13
N ALA A 81 -1.79 11.13 -11.87
CA ALA A 81 -0.53 10.44 -12.11
C ALA A 81 -0.14 10.41 -13.59
N ALA A 82 -1.10 10.18 -14.49
CA ALA A 82 -0.86 10.20 -15.94
C ALA A 82 -0.43 11.60 -16.42
N GLU A 83 -1.06 12.66 -15.91
CA GLU A 83 -0.69 14.03 -16.25
C GLU A 83 0.68 14.42 -15.68
N ALA A 84 0.98 14.02 -14.45
CA ALA A 84 2.31 14.20 -13.86
C ALA A 84 3.39 13.49 -14.68
N TYR A 85 3.12 12.28 -15.17
CA TYR A 85 4.03 11.55 -16.06
C TYR A 85 4.22 12.29 -17.39
N ARG A 86 3.14 12.76 -18.02
CA ARG A 86 3.19 13.53 -19.28
C ARG A 86 4.01 14.82 -19.14
N LEU A 87 3.96 15.45 -17.97
CA LEU A 87 4.70 16.67 -17.65
C LEU A 87 6.15 16.42 -17.19
N GLY A 88 6.59 15.16 -17.08
CA GLY A 88 7.93 14.82 -16.62
C GLY A 88 8.15 15.10 -15.13
N LEU A 89 7.09 15.08 -14.32
CA LEU A 89 7.12 15.41 -12.89
C LEU A 89 7.28 14.17 -12.00
N VAL A 90 7.45 12.99 -12.59
CA VAL A 90 7.71 11.75 -11.87
C VAL A 90 9.22 11.61 -11.70
N ALA A 91 9.67 11.43 -10.47
CA ALA A 91 11.08 11.22 -10.17
C ALA A 91 11.63 9.99 -10.92
N GLN A 92 12.82 10.13 -11.50
CA GLN A 92 13.53 9.05 -12.19
C GLN A 92 14.99 9.04 -11.75
N GLY A 93 15.40 7.95 -11.10
CA GLY A 93 16.73 7.86 -10.48
C GLY A 93 16.94 8.96 -9.44
N GLU A 94 18.03 9.72 -9.58
CA GLU A 94 18.39 10.82 -8.69
C GLU A 94 17.71 12.15 -9.07
N ILE A 95 16.98 12.19 -10.18
CA ILE A 95 16.34 13.43 -10.66
C ILE A 95 14.99 13.60 -9.95
N LEU A 96 14.92 14.61 -9.07
CA LEU A 96 13.68 15.09 -8.46
C LEU A 96 13.20 16.38 -9.16
N PRO A 97 12.23 16.29 -10.10
CA PRO A 97 11.66 17.47 -10.73
C PRO A 97 10.85 18.30 -9.72
N VAL A 98 11.07 19.62 -9.71
CA VAL A 98 10.28 20.55 -8.89
C VAL A 98 9.19 21.17 -9.76
N PRO A 99 7.90 20.87 -9.52
CA PRO A 99 6.81 21.40 -10.33
C PRO A 99 6.60 22.90 -10.07
N THR A 100 6.32 23.64 -11.13
CA THR A 100 5.79 25.01 -11.03
C THR A 100 4.34 24.99 -10.54
N ALA A 101 3.86 26.11 -10.00
CA ALA A 101 2.46 26.23 -9.56
C ALA A 101 1.45 25.94 -10.69
N ALA A 102 1.76 26.34 -11.92
CA ALA A 102 0.93 26.05 -13.09
C ALA A 102 0.87 24.55 -13.40
N GLN A 103 1.98 23.83 -13.26
CA GLN A 103 2.04 22.38 -13.48
C GLN A 103 1.26 21.61 -12.40
N VAL A 104 1.35 22.04 -11.14
CA VAL A 104 0.53 21.47 -10.05
C VAL A 104 -0.96 21.62 -10.38
N GLU A 105 -1.36 22.80 -10.87
CA GLU A 105 -2.74 23.05 -11.23
C GLU A 105 -3.20 22.22 -12.44
N GLN A 106 -2.33 22.01 -13.44
CA GLN A 106 -2.63 21.13 -14.58
C GLN A 106 -2.89 19.68 -14.13
N VAL A 107 -2.05 19.16 -13.24
CA VAL A 107 -2.23 17.82 -12.65
C VAL A 107 -3.58 17.74 -11.93
N ARG A 108 -3.88 18.70 -11.04
CA ARG A 108 -5.15 18.76 -10.31
C ARG A 108 -6.37 18.80 -11.24
N LEU A 109 -6.31 19.61 -12.30
CA LEU A 109 -7.39 19.72 -13.29
C LEU A 109 -7.59 18.44 -14.11
N ALA A 110 -6.53 17.64 -14.36
CA ALA A 110 -6.68 16.32 -14.98
C ALA A 110 -7.48 15.37 -14.09
N GLY A 111 -7.20 15.38 -12.78
CA GLY A 111 -7.97 14.63 -11.78
C GLY A 111 -9.45 15.00 -11.75
N VAL A 112 -9.75 16.31 -11.66
CA VAL A 112 -11.13 16.82 -11.63
C VAL A 112 -11.90 16.43 -12.90
N ARG A 113 -11.27 16.57 -14.08
CA ARG A 113 -11.90 16.18 -15.36
C ARG A 113 -12.24 14.70 -15.43
N ALA A 114 -11.41 13.82 -14.87
CA ALA A 114 -11.65 12.38 -14.88
C ALA A 114 -12.88 11.98 -14.04
N VAL A 115 -13.09 12.63 -12.90
CA VAL A 115 -14.28 12.38 -12.06
C VAL A 115 -15.54 12.91 -12.73
N GLN A 116 -15.47 14.10 -13.33
CA GLN A 116 -16.59 14.69 -14.06
C GLN A 116 -16.96 13.87 -15.31
N GLY A 117 -15.98 13.40 -16.07
CA GLY A 117 -16.21 12.55 -17.24
C GLY A 117 -16.88 11.21 -16.88
N ASN A 118 -16.49 10.59 -15.77
CA ASN A 118 -17.15 9.39 -15.26
C ASN A 118 -18.60 9.64 -14.83
N ALA A 119 -18.90 10.79 -14.24
CA ALA A 119 -20.28 11.15 -13.88
C ALA A 119 -21.18 11.29 -15.12
N VAL A 120 -20.67 11.89 -16.21
CA VAL A 120 -21.40 12.02 -17.48
C VAL A 120 -21.62 10.66 -18.15
N ALA A 121 -20.61 9.77 -18.14
CA ALA A 121 -20.74 8.43 -18.70
C ALA A 121 -21.78 7.57 -17.95
N GLN A 122 -21.85 7.69 -16.62
CA GLN A 122 -22.84 6.99 -15.80
C GLN A 122 -24.26 7.53 -16.00
N GLY A 123 -24.42 8.86 -16.15
CA GLY A 123 -25.72 9.47 -16.46
C GLY A 123 -26.26 9.08 -17.85
N ALA A 124 -25.38 8.97 -18.84
CA ALA A 124 -25.77 8.51 -20.18
C ALA A 124 -26.22 7.03 -20.17
N ALA A 125 -25.51 6.16 -19.45
CA ALA A 125 -25.87 4.74 -19.32
C ALA A 125 -27.23 4.53 -18.63
N ALA A 126 -27.57 5.37 -17.64
CA ALA A 126 -28.87 5.31 -16.97
C ALA A 126 -30.04 5.80 -17.85
N THR A 127 -29.79 6.65 -18.85
CA THR A 127 -30.82 7.18 -19.75
C THR A 127 -31.16 6.21 -20.89
N VAL A 128 -30.21 5.34 -21.27
CA VAL A 128 -30.40 4.33 -22.33
C VAL A 128 -31.12 3.07 -21.82
N ALA A 129 -31.24 2.90 -20.50
CA ALA A 129 -31.88 1.74 -19.87
C ALA A 129 -33.37 1.93 -19.51
N ASN A 130 -34.01 3.02 -19.94
CA ASN A 130 -35.44 3.32 -19.71
C ASN A 130 -36.22 3.40 -21.02
#